data_AF-A0AAV5K8N2-F1
#
_entry.id   AF-A0AAV5K8N2-F1
#
_cell.length_a   1.000
_cell.length_b   1.000
_cell.length_c   1.000
_cell.angle_alpha   90.00
_cell.angle_beta   90.00
_cell.angle_gamma   90.00
#
_symmetry.space_group_name_H-M   'P 1'
#
loop_
_entity.id
_entity.type
_entity.pdbx_description
1 polymer ?
#
loop_
_entity_poly.entity_id
_entity_poly.type
_entity_poly.pdbx_seq_one_letter_code
_entity_poly.pdbx_strand_id
1 'polypeptide(L)'
;MNNSNPRKRTPPQQMPPPSKHQTTSPTPAMEDEFVDEDVFMDETLIGEEEEYLILRDIEERQALATRLAKWVRPTLSDAYVFQSCGIIFQQLEIDYVIGESHRELLPSSTGPAAIIRVFGVTREGHSVCCHVHGFEPYFYISCPPGMGPDDISRFHQSLEGRMREANRNSRVPKFVRRVELVQKRSIMYYQQQKSQPFLKIVVALPTMVASCRGILDRGMHVDGLGMKSFMTYESNVLFALRFMIDYNIVGGNWIEIRAGKYKMTEKSLSSCQLEFDCLYSDLFSHAPEGEFSKMAPFRILSFDIECAGRKGHFPEPTHDPVIQVANLVTLQGEDQPFVRNVMTLKSCSPIVGVDVMSFDSEREVFLAWRDFIREVDPDIIIGYNICKFDLPYLIERAQTLGIPEFPILGRIRNSRVRVKDTMFSSRQYGTRESKDVTLEGRVQFDLLQAMQRDYKLSSYSLNSVSAHFLGEQKEDVHHSIISDLQNGNAETRRRLAVYCLKVHGFFIYL
;
A
#
# COMPACT_ATOMS: atom_id res chain seq x y z
N MET A 1 57.45 14.83 -30.78
CA MET A 1 56.42 14.06 -31.51
C MET A 1 55.47 13.52 -30.45
N ASN A 2 54.17 13.82 -30.33
CA ASN A 2 53.17 14.52 -31.13
C ASN A 2 52.08 15.04 -30.15
N ASN A 3 51.86 16.35 -30.06
CA ASN A 3 50.63 17.07 -30.46
C ASN A 3 49.32 16.69 -29.74
N SER A 4 49.02 17.39 -28.64
CA SER A 4 47.70 17.49 -28.02
C SER A 4 47.08 18.88 -28.31
N ASN A 5 46.16 18.93 -29.27
CA ASN A 5 45.33 20.10 -29.59
C ASN A 5 44.12 20.19 -28.63
N PRO A 6 43.87 21.33 -27.96
CA PRO A 6 42.60 21.55 -27.26
C PRO A 6 41.59 22.25 -28.17
N ARG A 7 40.46 21.59 -28.45
CA ARG A 7 39.30 22.18 -29.15
C ARG A 7 38.63 23.24 -28.25
N LYS A 8 38.65 24.51 -28.70
CA LYS A 8 37.86 25.63 -28.14
C LYS A 8 36.36 25.41 -28.39
N ARG A 9 35.54 25.54 -27.35
CA ARG A 9 34.07 25.65 -27.41
C ARG A 9 33.67 27.11 -27.66
N THR A 10 32.80 27.33 -28.63
CA THR A 10 32.13 28.60 -28.95
C THR A 10 30.94 28.83 -28.00
N PRO A 11 30.67 30.07 -27.55
CA PRO A 11 29.50 30.38 -26.71
C PRO A 11 28.24 30.67 -27.56
N PRO A 12 27.02 30.37 -27.05
CA PRO A 12 25.77 30.63 -27.75
C PRO A 12 25.32 32.10 -27.66
N GLN A 13 24.74 32.59 -28.75
CA GLN A 13 24.21 33.96 -28.94
C GLN A 13 22.93 34.21 -28.14
N GLN A 14 22.81 35.41 -27.58
CA GLN A 14 21.64 35.94 -26.86
C GLN A 14 20.65 36.61 -27.83
N MET A 15 19.36 36.32 -27.68
CA MET A 15 18.25 37.05 -28.31
C MET A 15 17.72 38.15 -27.37
N PRO A 16 17.34 39.34 -27.89
CA PRO A 16 16.83 40.45 -27.10
C PRO A 16 15.32 40.34 -26.81
N PRO A 17 14.81 40.99 -25.74
CA PRO A 17 13.42 40.88 -25.30
C PRO A 17 12.52 41.95 -25.95
N PRO A 18 11.21 41.69 -26.17
CA PRO A 18 10.26 42.73 -26.51
C PRO A 18 9.63 43.38 -25.27
N SER A 19 9.31 44.65 -25.48
CA SER A 19 8.95 45.72 -24.56
C SER A 19 7.53 45.64 -23.98
N LYS A 20 7.39 46.14 -22.74
CA LYS A 20 6.14 46.45 -22.06
C LYS A 20 5.47 47.69 -22.66
N HIS A 21 4.15 47.65 -22.84
CA HIS A 21 3.34 48.88 -22.86
C HIS A 21 2.13 48.77 -21.93
N GLN A 22 1.95 49.87 -21.20
CA GLN A 22 0.94 50.16 -20.18
C GLN A 22 -0.35 50.70 -20.81
N THR A 23 -1.48 50.25 -20.26
CA THR A 23 -2.75 50.95 -19.96
C THR A 23 -3.15 52.21 -20.73
N THR A 24 -4.38 52.22 -21.26
CA THR A 24 -5.47 53.14 -20.86
C THR A 24 -6.80 52.84 -21.59
N SER A 25 -7.91 52.85 -20.84
CA SER A 25 -9.29 53.04 -21.31
C SER A 25 -9.55 54.54 -21.56
N PRO A 26 -10.45 54.96 -22.48
CA PRO A 26 -11.87 55.15 -22.09
C PRO A 26 -12.93 54.99 -23.23
N THR A 27 -14.18 54.67 -22.85
CA THR A 27 -15.44 54.90 -23.60
C THR A 27 -15.87 56.40 -23.50
N PRO A 28 -16.93 56.93 -24.15
CA PRO A 28 -17.89 56.38 -25.14
C PRO A 28 -18.23 57.34 -26.34
N ALA A 29 -18.89 56.85 -27.41
CA ALA A 29 -20.00 57.54 -28.13
C ALA A 29 -20.51 56.75 -29.37
N MET A 30 -21.81 56.95 -29.61
CA MET A 30 -22.81 56.35 -30.52
C MET A 30 -22.57 56.38 -32.06
N GLU A 31 -23.31 55.47 -32.73
CA GLU A 31 -23.89 55.50 -34.11
C GLU A 31 -22.88 55.35 -35.29
N ASP A 32 -23.03 54.50 -36.33
CA ASP A 32 -24.18 53.89 -37.02
C ASP A 32 -23.82 52.61 -37.83
N GLU A 33 -24.82 51.74 -37.98
CA GLU A 33 -25.23 50.92 -39.14
C GLU A 33 -24.35 49.83 -39.83
N PHE A 34 -24.89 48.59 -39.75
CA PHE A 34 -24.94 47.47 -40.72
C PHE A 34 -23.65 46.83 -41.26
N VAL A 35 -23.32 45.60 -40.78
CA VAL A 35 -23.20 44.36 -41.57
C VAL A 35 -23.47 43.15 -40.65
N ASP A 36 -24.44 42.29 -41.01
CA ASP A 36 -24.63 40.95 -40.43
C ASP A 36 -23.39 40.09 -40.66
N GLU A 37 -22.72 39.67 -39.59
CA GLU A 37 -21.78 38.55 -39.64
C GLU A 37 -22.07 37.64 -38.46
N ASP A 38 -22.81 36.58 -38.77
CA ASP A 38 -23.16 35.47 -37.89
C ASP A 38 -21.89 34.88 -37.23
N VAL A 39 -21.58 35.31 -36.01
CA VAL A 39 -20.70 34.55 -35.12
C VAL A 39 -21.58 33.50 -34.44
N PHE A 40 -21.92 32.45 -35.20
CA PHE A 40 -22.34 31.19 -34.59
C PHE A 40 -21.22 30.76 -33.66
N MET A 41 -21.52 30.76 -32.36
CA MET A 41 -20.76 29.97 -31.40
C MET A 41 -20.74 28.54 -31.93
N ASP A 42 -19.55 28.03 -32.20
CA ASP A 42 -19.28 26.65 -32.53
C ASP A 42 -19.60 25.81 -31.29
N GLU A 43 -20.90 25.59 -31.05
CA GLU A 43 -21.38 24.49 -30.21
C GLU A 43 -20.81 23.23 -30.84
N THR A 44 -19.89 22.62 -30.11
CA THR A 44 -19.20 21.40 -30.50
C THR A 44 -20.25 20.32 -30.66
N LEU A 45 -20.76 20.15 -31.88
CA LEU A 45 -21.61 19.06 -32.32
C LEU A 45 -20.79 17.78 -32.18
N ILE A 46 -20.87 17.15 -31.01
CA ILE A 46 -20.49 15.75 -30.83
C ILE A 46 -21.33 14.98 -31.86
N GLY A 47 -20.68 14.30 -32.81
CA GLY A 47 -21.41 13.56 -33.85
C GLY A 47 -22.29 12.49 -33.23
N GLU A 48 -23.43 12.16 -33.85
CA GLU A 48 -24.40 11.16 -33.33
C GLU A 48 -23.73 9.81 -32.97
N GLU A 49 -22.67 9.42 -33.68
CA GLU A 49 -21.88 8.22 -33.39
C GLU A 49 -21.04 8.35 -32.10
N GLU A 50 -20.46 9.52 -31.82
CA GLU A 50 -19.70 9.77 -30.60
C GLU A 50 -20.64 9.83 -29.39
N GLU A 51 -21.81 10.44 -29.52
CA GLU A 51 -22.82 10.47 -28.47
C GLU A 51 -23.34 9.06 -28.13
N TYR A 52 -23.58 8.23 -29.15
CA TYR A 52 -23.97 6.82 -28.97
C TYR A 52 -22.88 6.01 -28.25
N LEU A 53 -21.61 6.21 -28.60
CA LEU A 53 -20.48 5.55 -27.94
C LEU A 53 -20.35 5.96 -26.46
N ILE A 54 -20.57 7.25 -26.15
CA ILE A 54 -20.55 7.76 -24.78
C ILE A 54 -21.70 7.15 -23.97
N LEU A 55 -22.92 7.11 -24.51
CA LEU A 55 -24.08 6.50 -23.88
C LEU A 55 -23.84 5.02 -23.56
N ARG A 56 -23.31 4.27 -24.54
CA ARG A 56 -22.97 2.85 -24.35
C ARG A 56 -21.93 2.66 -23.22
N ASP A 57 -20.86 3.45 -23.18
CA ASP A 57 -19.84 3.39 -22.12
C ASP A 57 -20.45 3.71 -20.73
N ILE A 58 -21.40 4.65 -20.65
CA ILE A 58 -22.12 4.95 -19.40
C ILE A 58 -22.97 3.76 -18.96
N GLU A 59 -23.73 3.14 -19.88
CA GLU A 59 -24.57 1.98 -19.59
C GLU A 59 -23.74 0.77 -19.14
N GLU A 60 -22.63 0.48 -19.83
CA GLU A 60 -21.72 -0.62 -19.47
C GLU A 60 -21.10 -0.41 -18.09
N ARG A 61 -20.69 0.82 -17.75
CA ARG A 61 -20.18 1.17 -16.42
C ARG A 61 -21.25 1.05 -15.33
N GLN A 62 -22.48 1.49 -15.59
CA GLN A 62 -23.59 1.35 -14.65
C GLN A 62 -23.96 -0.12 -14.43
N ALA A 63 -23.94 -0.94 -15.48
CA ALA A 63 -24.18 -2.37 -15.39
C ALA A 63 -23.10 -3.07 -14.55
N LEU A 64 -21.83 -2.73 -14.75
CA LEU A 64 -20.73 -3.24 -13.93
C LEU A 64 -20.89 -2.82 -12.47
N ALA A 65 -21.15 -1.53 -12.20
CA ALA A 65 -21.34 -1.02 -10.84
C ALA A 65 -22.50 -1.73 -10.13
N THR A 66 -23.62 -1.97 -10.82
CA THR A 66 -24.78 -2.68 -10.26
C THR A 66 -24.46 -4.15 -9.94
N ARG A 67 -23.61 -4.81 -10.73
CA ARG A 67 -23.13 -6.17 -10.44
C ARG A 67 -22.23 -6.17 -9.21
N LEU A 68 -21.26 -5.27 -9.15
CA LEU A 68 -20.30 -5.17 -8.03
C LEU A 68 -20.97 -4.74 -6.72
N ALA A 69 -22.03 -3.94 -6.78
CA ALA A 69 -22.81 -3.51 -5.61
C ALA A 69 -23.40 -4.68 -4.80
N LYS A 70 -23.54 -5.86 -5.40
CA LYS A 70 -23.98 -7.08 -4.69
C LYS A 70 -22.93 -7.65 -3.74
N TRP A 71 -21.67 -7.25 -3.90
CA TRP A 71 -20.53 -7.80 -3.19
C TRP A 71 -19.84 -6.79 -2.27
N VAL A 72 -20.41 -5.60 -2.08
CA VAL A 72 -19.90 -4.60 -1.14
C VAL A 72 -19.98 -5.11 0.31
N ARG A 73 -19.22 -4.49 1.21
CA ARG A 73 -19.32 -4.78 2.64
C ARG A 73 -20.67 -4.32 3.21
N PRO A 74 -21.16 -4.93 4.30
CA PRO A 74 -22.37 -4.46 4.98
C PRO A 74 -22.27 -2.99 5.37
N THR A 75 -23.37 -2.25 5.27
CA THR A 75 -23.44 -0.83 5.65
C THR A 75 -23.19 -0.64 7.14
N LEU A 76 -22.56 0.47 7.51
CA LEU A 76 -22.36 0.84 8.91
C LEU A 76 -23.69 1.04 9.63
N SER A 77 -23.75 0.61 10.89
CA SER A 77 -24.88 0.91 11.77
C SER A 77 -24.88 2.39 12.21
N ASP A 78 -26.05 2.88 12.61
CA ASP A 78 -26.22 4.23 13.16
C ASP A 78 -25.27 4.51 14.34
N ALA A 79 -24.93 3.49 15.12
CA ALA A 79 -24.02 3.63 16.25
C ALA A 79 -22.61 4.10 15.82
N TYR A 80 -22.09 3.56 14.72
CA TYR A 80 -20.83 4.00 14.12
C TYR A 80 -20.95 5.38 13.48
N VAL A 81 -22.03 5.61 12.72
CA VAL A 81 -22.26 6.88 12.00
C VAL A 81 -22.36 8.05 12.98
N PHE A 82 -23.11 7.90 14.07
CA PHE A 82 -23.25 8.90 15.12
C PHE A 82 -22.14 8.85 16.18
N GLN A 83 -21.13 7.99 16.01
CA GLN A 83 -19.96 7.88 16.90
C GLN A 83 -20.33 7.62 18.37
N SER A 84 -21.40 6.86 18.59
CA SER A 84 -21.97 6.57 19.91
C SER A 84 -21.42 5.29 20.56
N CYS A 85 -20.63 4.51 19.83
CA CYS A 85 -19.99 3.28 20.31
C CYS A 85 -18.46 3.33 20.17
N GLY A 86 -17.76 2.42 20.85
CA GLY A 86 -16.35 2.18 20.57
C GLY A 86 -16.16 1.44 19.24
N ILE A 87 -14.95 1.49 18.70
CA ILE A 87 -14.55 0.74 17.52
C ILE A 87 -13.61 -0.38 17.98
N ILE A 88 -14.03 -1.62 17.77
CA ILE A 88 -13.26 -2.83 18.09
C ILE A 88 -13.02 -3.57 16.79
N PHE A 89 -11.76 -3.79 16.43
CA PHE A 89 -11.40 -4.41 15.16
C PHE A 89 -10.13 -5.26 15.29
N GLN A 90 -10.04 -6.33 14.49
CA GLN A 90 -8.86 -7.16 14.41
C GLN A 90 -7.91 -6.58 13.37
N GLN A 91 -6.70 -6.25 13.78
CA GLN A 91 -5.70 -5.66 12.89
C GLN A 91 -5.01 -6.72 12.02
N LEU A 92 -4.69 -6.37 10.78
CA LEU A 92 -3.96 -7.22 9.83
C LEU A 92 -2.63 -6.61 9.40
N GLU A 93 -2.59 -5.30 9.21
CA GLU A 93 -1.41 -4.59 8.74
C GLU A 93 -1.21 -3.29 9.52
N ILE A 94 0.04 -3.03 9.90
CA ILE A 94 0.46 -1.80 10.56
C ILE A 94 1.65 -1.23 9.80
N ASP A 95 1.53 0.03 9.39
CA ASP A 95 2.64 0.79 8.83
C ASP A 95 2.69 2.21 9.41
N TYR A 96 3.51 3.08 8.84
CA TYR A 96 3.49 4.49 9.16
C TYR A 96 3.75 5.36 7.94
N VAL A 97 3.23 6.58 7.98
CA VAL A 97 3.50 7.65 7.02
C VAL A 97 4.01 8.88 7.73
N ILE A 98 4.70 9.75 7.00
CA ILE A 98 5.04 11.09 7.48
C ILE A 98 3.96 12.05 7.00
N GLY A 99 3.23 12.65 7.93
CA GLY A 99 2.19 13.64 7.68
C GLY A 99 2.37 14.87 8.58
N GLU A 100 1.38 15.75 8.59
CA GLU A 100 1.34 16.88 9.53
C GLU A 100 0.75 16.46 10.87
N SER A 101 1.26 17.02 11.96
CA SER A 101 0.73 16.79 13.31
C SER A 101 -0.75 17.17 13.39
N HIS A 102 -1.59 16.26 13.91
CA HIS A 102 -3.02 16.47 14.04
C HIS A 102 -3.32 17.58 15.07
N ARG A 103 -3.76 18.76 14.59
CA ARG A 103 -3.92 19.96 15.42
C ARG A 103 -4.90 19.81 16.57
N GLU A 104 -5.99 19.08 16.37
CA GLU A 104 -6.99 18.94 17.43
C GLU A 104 -6.62 17.91 18.50
N LEU A 105 -6.02 16.78 18.09
CA LEU A 105 -5.57 15.74 19.02
C LEU A 105 -4.28 16.14 19.75
N LEU A 106 -3.42 16.92 19.09
CA LEU A 106 -2.14 17.39 19.62
C LEU A 106 -1.97 18.91 19.41
N PRO A 107 -2.70 19.77 20.16
CA PRO A 107 -2.69 21.23 19.95
C PRO A 107 -1.31 21.89 20.14
N SER A 108 -0.46 21.29 20.97
CA SER A 108 0.89 21.79 21.24
C SER A 108 1.95 21.28 20.26
N SER A 109 1.58 20.43 19.31
CA SER A 109 2.50 19.82 18.34
C SER A 109 2.24 20.35 16.93
N THR A 110 3.29 20.78 16.25
CA THR A 110 3.23 21.34 14.90
C THR A 110 4.33 20.77 14.00
N GLY A 111 4.05 20.78 12.70
CA GLY A 111 4.95 20.31 11.65
C GLY A 111 4.90 18.80 11.40
N PRO A 112 5.90 18.26 10.68
CA PRO A 112 5.93 16.85 10.30
C PRO A 112 5.96 15.92 11.52
N ALA A 113 5.12 14.89 11.47
CA ALA A 113 5.02 13.82 12.46
C ALA A 113 4.88 12.47 11.76
N ALA A 114 5.28 11.40 12.46
CA ALA A 114 4.98 10.04 12.01
C ALA A 114 3.59 9.64 12.50
N ILE A 115 2.74 9.22 11.57
CA ILE A 115 1.38 8.76 11.83
C ILE A 115 1.35 7.27 11.53
N ILE A 116 0.99 6.45 12.51
CA ILE A 116 0.88 5.01 12.34
C ILE A 116 -0.48 4.72 11.73
N ARG A 117 -0.54 3.89 10.68
CA ARG A 117 -1.80 3.42 10.13
C ARG A 117 -1.99 1.97 10.52
N VAL A 118 -3.17 1.66 11.04
CA VAL A 118 -3.57 0.31 11.44
C VAL A 118 -4.79 -0.07 10.61
N PHE A 119 -4.65 -1.10 9.78
CA PHE A 119 -5.73 -1.64 8.96
C PHE A 119 -6.30 -2.90 9.60
N GLY A 120 -7.60 -3.09 9.46
CA GLY A 120 -8.24 -4.30 9.96
C GLY A 120 -9.74 -4.34 9.73
N VAL A 121 -10.42 -5.23 10.45
CA VAL A 121 -11.84 -5.52 10.25
C VAL A 121 -12.57 -5.68 11.59
N THR A 122 -13.77 -5.10 11.70
CA THR A 122 -14.63 -5.27 12.89
C THR A 122 -15.27 -6.66 12.93
N ARG A 123 -15.96 -7.01 14.02
CA ARG A 123 -16.67 -8.31 14.13
C ARG A 123 -17.81 -8.42 13.11
N GLU A 124 -18.38 -7.29 12.73
CA GLU A 124 -19.47 -7.13 11.78
C GLU A 124 -18.99 -7.13 10.32
N GLY A 125 -17.68 -7.15 10.09
CA GLY A 125 -17.10 -7.17 8.75
C GLY A 125 -16.86 -5.80 8.14
N HIS A 126 -16.81 -4.73 8.93
CA HIS A 126 -16.50 -3.39 8.44
C HIS A 126 -14.99 -3.18 8.33
N SER A 127 -14.51 -2.63 7.21
CA SER A 127 -13.09 -2.33 7.04
C SER A 127 -12.69 -1.04 7.75
N VAL A 128 -11.51 -1.08 8.37
CA VAL A 128 -10.98 -0.01 9.25
C VAL A 128 -9.63 0.47 8.74
N CYS A 129 -9.46 1.80 8.71
CA CYS A 129 -8.18 2.50 8.63
C CYS A 129 -8.07 3.45 9.83
N CYS A 130 -7.29 3.07 10.83
CA CYS A 130 -7.05 3.88 12.03
C CYS A 130 -5.73 4.62 11.92
N HIS A 131 -5.77 5.95 11.99
CA HIS A 131 -4.60 6.82 12.06
C HIS A 131 -4.26 7.11 13.53
N VAL A 132 -3.15 6.57 14.00
CA VAL A 132 -2.67 6.71 15.38
C VAL A 132 -1.60 7.80 15.47
N HIS A 133 -1.89 8.82 16.27
CA HIS A 133 -1.07 10.02 16.42
C HIS A 133 -0.34 10.09 17.76
N GLY A 134 0.78 10.82 17.76
CA GLY A 134 1.51 11.22 18.98
C GLY A 134 2.59 10.25 19.46
N PHE A 135 2.74 9.09 18.82
CA PHE A 135 3.83 8.18 19.13
C PHE A 135 5.14 8.71 18.54
N GLU A 136 6.20 8.80 19.36
CA GLU A 136 7.46 9.40 18.95
C GLU A 136 8.61 8.38 18.94
N PRO A 137 9.47 8.40 17.93
CA PRO A 137 10.60 7.49 17.83
C PRO A 137 11.67 7.83 18.88
N TYR A 138 12.24 6.81 19.50
CA TYR A 138 13.29 6.97 20.49
C TYR A 138 14.25 5.79 20.49
N PHE A 139 15.42 6.01 21.08
CA PHE A 139 16.41 4.98 21.39
C PHE A 139 17.20 5.40 22.63
N TYR A 140 18.15 4.57 23.07
CA TYR A 140 18.88 4.81 24.32
C TYR A 140 20.39 4.88 24.11
N ILE A 141 21.08 5.60 25.00
CA ILE A 141 22.52 5.54 25.22
C ILE A 141 22.80 5.41 26.71
N SER A 142 23.95 4.86 27.10
CA SER A 142 24.39 4.89 28.50
C SER A 142 24.65 6.34 28.94
N CYS A 143 24.21 6.72 30.12
CA CYS A 143 24.48 8.04 30.67
C CYS A 143 25.94 8.09 31.19
N PRO A 144 26.77 9.03 30.72
CA PRO A 144 28.12 9.21 31.27
C PRO A 144 28.09 9.45 32.79
N PRO A 145 29.04 8.86 33.55
CA PRO A 145 29.11 9.07 34.99
C PRO A 145 29.23 10.54 35.35
N GLY A 146 28.43 10.99 36.32
CA GLY A 146 28.47 12.36 36.82
C GLY A 146 27.62 13.37 36.05
N MET A 147 26.97 13.00 34.95
CA MET A 147 26.04 13.91 34.26
C MET A 147 24.78 14.17 35.09
N GLY A 148 24.59 15.43 35.49
CA GLY A 148 23.37 15.94 36.11
C GLY A 148 22.36 16.52 35.10
N PRO A 149 21.23 17.07 35.57
CA PRO A 149 20.19 17.67 34.72
C PRO A 149 20.70 18.79 33.80
N ASP A 150 21.61 19.63 34.28
CA ASP A 150 22.19 20.72 33.49
C ASP A 150 23.11 20.19 32.39
N ASP A 151 23.88 19.13 32.66
CA ASP A 151 24.73 18.47 31.67
C ASP A 151 23.90 17.80 30.59
N ILE A 152 22.79 17.17 30.96
CA ILE A 152 21.84 16.56 30.02
C ILE A 152 21.21 17.65 29.14
N SER A 153 20.87 18.81 29.71
CA SER A 153 20.31 19.93 28.95
C SER A 153 21.32 20.50 27.93
N ARG A 154 22.60 20.63 28.32
CA ARG A 154 23.68 21.04 27.40
C ARG A 154 23.96 19.99 26.34
N PHE A 155 23.97 18.71 26.72
CA PHE A 155 24.09 17.60 25.79
C PHE A 155 22.96 17.60 24.75
N HIS A 156 21.71 17.82 25.18
CA HIS A 156 20.56 17.93 24.29
C HIS A 156 20.73 19.07 23.28
N GLN A 157 21.15 20.26 23.73
CA GLN A 157 21.39 21.41 22.84
C GLN A 157 22.51 21.12 21.82
N SER A 158 23.62 20.52 22.27
CA SER A 158 24.73 20.13 21.40
C SER A 158 24.30 19.10 20.35
N LEU A 159 23.54 18.07 20.77
CA LEU A 159 23.04 17.04 19.86
C LEU A 159 22.04 17.60 18.84
N GLU A 160 21.13 18.49 19.27
CA GLU A 160 20.21 19.20 18.39
C GLU A 160 20.96 20.05 17.35
N GLY A 161 22.02 20.76 17.75
CA GLY A 161 22.87 21.52 16.83
C GLY A 161 23.52 20.64 15.76
N ARG A 162 24.11 19.50 16.18
CA ARG A 162 24.72 18.53 15.25
C ARG A 162 23.68 17.87 14.33
N MET A 163 22.48 17.59 14.84
CA MET A 163 21.38 17.08 14.02
C MET A 163 20.94 18.09 12.96
N ARG A 164 20.85 19.38 13.32
CA ARG A 164 20.52 20.46 12.38
C ARG A 164 21.58 20.60 11.28
N GLU A 165 22.86 20.50 11.64
CA GLU A 165 23.97 20.51 10.67
C GLU A 165 23.94 19.32 9.71
N ALA A 166 23.56 18.14 10.19
CA ALA A 166 23.48 16.92 9.40
C ALA A 166 22.23 16.85 8.51
N ASN A 167 21.15 17.56 8.87
CA ASN A 167 19.85 17.46 8.21
C ASN A 167 19.35 18.83 7.68
N ARG A 168 20.25 19.64 7.11
CA ARG A 168 19.98 21.03 6.67
C ARG A 168 18.79 21.21 5.73
N ASN A 169 18.47 20.19 4.95
CA ASN A 169 17.37 20.23 3.97
C ASN A 169 16.01 19.82 4.57
N SER A 170 15.96 19.44 5.84
CA SER A 170 14.74 19.02 6.49
C SER A 170 13.91 20.22 6.96
N ARG A 171 12.58 20.10 6.85
CA ARG A 171 11.60 21.10 7.33
C ARG A 171 11.19 20.90 8.78
N VAL A 172 11.80 19.94 9.47
CA VAL A 172 11.51 19.65 10.88
C VAL A 172 12.06 20.78 11.76
N PRO A 173 11.23 21.41 12.62
CA PRO A 173 11.67 22.55 13.43
C PRO A 173 12.63 22.16 14.57
N LYS A 174 12.46 20.97 15.14
CA LYS A 174 13.25 20.44 16.26
C LYS A 174 13.52 18.96 16.02
N PHE A 175 14.79 18.56 15.88
CA PHE A 175 15.15 17.19 15.51
C PHE A 175 15.16 16.24 16.72
N VAL A 176 15.72 16.69 17.83
CA VAL A 176 15.74 16.00 19.11
C VAL A 176 14.66 16.63 19.99
N ARG A 177 13.55 15.93 20.18
CA ARG A 177 12.39 16.45 20.92
C ARG A 177 12.74 16.63 22.39
N ARG A 178 13.34 15.61 23.01
CA ARG A 178 13.79 15.60 24.41
C ARG A 178 14.82 14.50 24.67
N VAL A 179 15.55 14.66 25.77
CA VAL A 179 16.46 13.65 26.33
C VAL A 179 16.04 13.39 27.77
N GLU A 180 15.69 12.16 28.10
CA GLU A 180 15.16 11.78 29.41
C GLU A 180 16.15 10.85 30.13
N LEU A 181 16.45 11.13 31.40
CA LEU A 181 17.22 10.22 32.24
C LEU A 181 16.33 9.07 32.70
N VAL A 182 16.72 7.83 32.41
CA VAL A 182 15.96 6.62 32.76
C VAL A 182 16.87 5.57 33.39
N GLN A 183 16.29 4.68 34.21
CA GLN A 183 17.00 3.54 34.77
C GLN A 183 16.73 2.30 33.92
N LYS A 184 17.78 1.74 33.31
CA LYS A 184 17.72 0.57 32.43
C LYS A 184 18.90 -0.36 32.70
N ARG A 185 18.86 -1.56 32.13
CA ARG A 185 19.98 -2.51 32.16
C ARG A 185 20.15 -3.07 30.77
N SER A 186 21.40 -3.23 30.32
CA SER A 186 21.67 -3.93 29.06
C SER A 186 21.29 -5.41 29.20
N ILE A 187 20.75 -5.97 28.13
CA ILE A 187 20.53 -7.42 28.01
C ILE A 187 21.84 -8.20 27.91
N MET A 188 22.92 -7.53 27.50
CA MET A 188 24.24 -8.15 27.29
C MET A 188 24.98 -8.32 28.60
N TYR A 189 25.43 -9.56 28.83
CA TYR A 189 26.21 -10.02 29.97
C TYR A 189 25.47 -9.95 31.32
N TYR A 190 25.88 -10.81 32.24
CA TYR A 190 25.43 -10.70 33.62
C TYR A 190 26.01 -9.44 34.26
N GLN A 191 25.15 -8.65 34.91
CA GLN A 191 25.54 -7.43 35.63
C GLN A 191 25.03 -7.55 37.06
N GLN A 192 25.92 -7.30 38.03
CA GLN A 192 25.54 -7.30 39.45
C GLN A 192 24.54 -6.19 39.78
N GLN A 193 24.65 -5.04 39.11
CA GLN A 193 23.71 -3.93 39.27
C GLN A 193 22.38 -4.23 38.56
N LYS A 194 21.27 -3.98 39.25
CA LYS A 194 19.92 -4.20 38.71
C LYS A 194 19.54 -3.16 37.64
N SER A 195 20.06 -1.95 37.73
CA SER A 195 19.88 -0.88 36.75
C SER A 195 21.05 0.10 36.77
N GLN A 196 21.19 0.84 35.68
CA GLN A 196 22.13 1.93 35.47
C GLN A 196 21.41 3.10 34.80
N PRO A 197 21.94 4.34 34.93
CA PRO A 197 21.39 5.49 34.24
C PRO A 197 21.65 5.42 32.73
N PHE A 198 20.59 5.60 31.95
CA PHE A 198 20.59 5.72 30.49
C PHE A 198 19.92 7.04 30.10
N LEU A 199 20.27 7.57 28.93
CA LEU A 199 19.56 8.68 28.31
C LEU A 199 18.66 8.12 27.21
N LYS A 200 17.35 8.33 27.33
CA LYS A 200 16.37 8.08 26.27
C LYS A 200 16.30 9.32 25.38
N ILE A 201 16.72 9.15 24.13
CA ILE A 201 16.74 10.22 23.15
C ILE A 201 15.50 10.08 22.27
N VAL A 202 14.60 11.04 22.34
CA VAL A 202 13.39 11.10 21.52
C VAL A 202 13.65 12.03 20.34
N VAL A 203 13.47 11.53 19.12
CA VAL A 203 13.67 12.30 17.88
C VAL A 203 12.33 12.57 17.19
N ALA A 204 12.31 13.52 16.27
CA ALA A 204 11.06 13.97 15.66
C ALA A 204 10.45 13.00 14.66
N LEU A 205 11.28 12.30 13.86
CA LEU A 205 10.82 11.37 12.82
C LEU A 205 11.65 10.08 12.84
N PRO A 206 11.06 8.92 12.48
CA PRO A 206 11.76 7.63 12.47
C PRO A 206 13.03 7.62 11.63
N THR A 207 12.99 8.31 10.49
CA THR A 207 14.13 8.47 9.56
C THR A 207 15.33 9.18 10.20
N MET A 208 15.13 9.94 11.28
CA MET A 208 16.18 10.69 11.97
C MET A 208 16.96 9.84 12.98
N VAL A 209 16.47 8.65 13.36
CA VAL A 209 17.17 7.74 14.29
C VAL A 209 18.53 7.35 13.73
N ALA A 210 18.61 7.00 12.44
CA ALA A 210 19.86 6.61 11.79
C ALA A 210 20.89 7.76 11.74
N SER A 211 20.43 8.99 11.46
CA SER A 211 21.27 10.19 11.45
C SER A 211 21.81 10.50 12.85
N CYS A 212 20.93 10.46 13.87
CA CYS A 212 21.28 10.70 15.27
C CYS A 212 22.27 9.65 15.79
N ARG A 213 22.00 8.36 15.53
CA ARG A 213 22.92 7.25 15.82
C ARG A 213 24.28 7.47 15.18
N GLY A 214 24.34 7.84 13.91
CA GLY A 214 25.61 8.08 13.20
C GLY A 214 26.44 9.21 13.80
N ILE A 215 25.81 10.26 14.34
CA ILE A 215 26.51 11.34 15.06
C ILE A 215 27.10 10.81 16.38
N LEU A 216 26.31 10.07 17.14
CA LEU A 216 26.71 9.50 18.43
C LEU A 216 27.82 8.44 18.29
N ASP A 217 27.74 7.59 17.26
CA ASP A 217 28.74 6.55 16.96
C ASP A 217 30.10 7.18 16.58
N ARG A 218 30.10 8.24 15.76
CA ARG A 218 31.33 8.98 15.39
C ARG A 218 31.89 9.81 16.54
N GLY A 219 31.02 10.20 17.45
CA GLY A 219 31.33 11.00 18.63
C GLY A 219 31.06 12.48 18.48
N MET A 220 30.83 13.10 19.63
CA MET A 220 30.57 14.53 19.78
C MET A 220 31.26 15.07 21.04
N HIS A 221 31.50 16.37 21.05
CA HIS A 221 32.02 17.05 22.23
C HIS A 221 30.93 17.15 23.29
N VAL A 222 31.25 16.73 24.51
CA VAL A 222 30.40 16.80 25.69
C VAL A 222 31.13 17.65 26.73
N ASP A 223 30.47 18.72 27.17
CA ASP A 223 31.01 19.63 28.17
C ASP A 223 31.51 18.85 29.41
N GLY A 224 32.73 19.16 29.84
CA GLY A 224 33.37 18.49 30.98
C GLY A 224 33.90 17.07 30.73
N LEU A 225 33.53 16.42 29.62
CA LEU A 225 33.94 15.04 29.29
C LEU A 225 34.75 14.94 27.99
N GLY A 226 34.83 16.02 27.21
CA GLY A 226 35.58 16.07 25.96
C GLY A 226 34.88 15.33 24.82
N MET A 227 35.66 14.85 23.84
CA MET A 227 35.12 14.06 22.73
C MET A 227 34.70 12.67 23.23
N LYS A 228 33.43 12.31 23.04
CA LYS A 228 32.88 11.00 23.42
C LYS A 228 32.10 10.39 22.28
N SER A 229 32.34 9.11 22.01
CA SER A 229 31.45 8.25 21.24
C SER A 229 30.52 7.50 22.17
N PHE A 230 29.33 7.17 21.67
CA PHE A 230 28.28 6.52 22.45
C PHE A 230 27.81 5.27 21.75
N MET A 231 27.78 4.16 22.47
CA MET A 231 27.05 2.98 22.04
C MET A 231 25.56 3.25 22.15
N THR A 232 24.82 2.98 21.07
CA THR A 232 23.36 3.10 21.05
C THR A 232 22.70 1.74 21.32
N TYR A 233 21.55 1.78 21.99
CA TYR A 233 20.73 0.63 22.33
C TYR A 233 19.33 0.83 21.75
N GLU A 234 18.75 -0.25 21.22
CA GLU A 234 17.41 -0.26 20.60
C GLU A 234 17.22 0.73 19.44
N SER A 235 18.30 1.27 18.89
CA SER A 235 18.31 2.23 17.77
C SER A 235 18.03 1.60 16.40
N ASN A 236 17.94 0.27 16.34
CA ASN A 236 17.67 -0.52 15.15
C ASN A 236 16.27 -1.16 15.13
N VAL A 237 15.41 -0.83 16.11
CA VAL A 237 14.03 -1.33 16.14
C VAL A 237 13.16 -0.47 15.22
N LEU A 238 12.44 -1.11 14.30
CA LEU A 238 11.55 -0.43 13.37
C LEU A 238 10.44 0.32 14.12
N PHE A 239 10.04 1.49 13.62
CA PHE A 239 9.12 2.38 14.34
C PHE A 239 7.74 1.76 14.64
N ALA A 240 7.12 1.12 13.64
CA ALA A 240 5.87 0.39 13.84
C ALA A 240 6.03 -0.78 14.83
N LEU A 241 7.13 -1.53 14.75
CA LEU A 241 7.44 -2.61 15.69
C LEU A 241 7.66 -2.08 17.12
N ARG A 242 8.33 -0.93 17.26
CA ARG A 242 8.53 -0.24 18.52
C ARG A 242 7.19 0.16 19.15
N PHE A 243 6.27 0.71 18.36
CA PHE A 243 4.91 1.00 18.81
C PHE A 243 4.19 -0.28 19.27
N MET A 244 4.27 -1.36 18.49
CA MET A 244 3.65 -2.63 18.85
C MET A 244 4.17 -3.17 20.19
N ILE A 245 5.50 -3.13 20.41
CA ILE A 245 6.13 -3.56 21.65
C ILE A 245 5.66 -2.70 22.84
N ASP A 246 5.68 -1.38 22.69
CA ASP A 246 5.38 -0.45 23.79
C ASP A 246 3.91 -0.54 24.25
N TYR A 247 2.99 -0.90 23.34
CA TYR A 247 1.54 -1.00 23.61
C TYR A 247 1.03 -2.45 23.66
N ASN A 248 1.93 -3.43 23.73
CA ASN A 248 1.59 -4.87 23.75
C ASN A 248 0.63 -5.28 22.62
N ILE A 249 0.84 -4.72 21.42
CA ILE A 249 0.09 -5.08 20.21
C ILE A 249 0.84 -6.22 19.54
N VAL A 250 0.18 -7.37 19.39
CA VAL A 250 0.73 -8.52 18.67
C VAL A 250 0.07 -8.66 17.30
N GLY A 251 0.68 -9.43 16.40
CA GLY A 251 0.11 -9.70 15.08
C GLY A 251 -1.29 -10.31 15.18
N GLY A 252 -2.26 -9.80 14.41
CA GLY A 252 -3.62 -10.35 14.36
C GLY A 252 -4.45 -10.12 15.62
N ASN A 253 -4.05 -9.21 16.53
CA ASN A 253 -4.82 -8.97 17.75
C ASN A 253 -6.02 -8.04 17.53
N TRP A 254 -6.93 -8.04 18.52
CA TRP A 254 -8.03 -7.09 18.57
C TRP A 254 -7.60 -5.79 19.24
N ILE A 255 -7.95 -4.68 18.60
CA ILE A 255 -7.70 -3.33 19.06
C ILE A 255 -9.03 -2.63 19.30
N GLU A 256 -9.14 -1.92 20.42
CA GLU A 256 -10.29 -1.12 20.79
C GLU A 256 -9.93 0.35 20.96
N ILE A 257 -10.79 1.22 20.42
CA ILE A 257 -10.82 2.65 20.74
C ILE A 257 -12.22 2.98 21.26
N ARG A 258 -12.30 3.54 22.46
CA ARG A 258 -13.57 3.84 23.13
C ARG A 258 -14.33 4.99 22.47
N ALA A 259 -15.65 5.01 22.64
CA ALA A 259 -16.50 6.12 22.22
C ALA A 259 -15.96 7.47 22.76
N GLY A 260 -15.95 8.50 21.91
CA GLY A 260 -15.44 9.82 22.25
C GLY A 260 -13.91 9.94 22.30
N LYS A 261 -13.16 8.87 22.00
CA LYS A 261 -11.68 8.87 21.94
C LYS A 261 -11.09 8.80 20.54
N TYR A 262 -11.94 8.75 19.52
CA TYR A 262 -11.55 8.86 18.13
C TYR A 262 -12.30 10.02 17.46
N LYS A 263 -11.79 10.46 16.32
CA LYS A 263 -12.42 11.45 15.45
C LYS A 263 -12.47 10.91 14.05
N MET A 264 -13.64 10.89 13.43
CA MET A 264 -13.74 10.52 12.01
C MET A 264 -12.95 11.53 11.16
N THR A 265 -12.22 11.03 10.17
CA THR A 265 -11.37 11.89 9.33
C THR A 265 -12.24 12.77 8.42
N GLU A 266 -11.98 14.08 8.36
CA GLU A 266 -12.73 15.02 7.52
C GLU A 266 -12.61 14.72 6.02
N LYS A 267 -11.42 14.29 5.60
CA LYS A 267 -11.11 13.93 4.22
C LYS A 267 -10.61 12.50 4.17
N SER A 268 -11.45 11.61 3.65
CA SER A 268 -11.07 10.21 3.49
C SER A 268 -9.87 10.05 2.55
N LEU A 269 -8.80 9.46 3.09
CA LEU A 269 -7.57 9.09 2.40
C LEU A 269 -7.55 7.59 2.06
N SER A 270 -8.51 6.81 2.57
CA SER A 270 -8.63 5.37 2.33
C SER A 270 -9.96 4.98 1.68
N SER A 271 -10.07 3.75 1.18
CA SER A 271 -11.34 3.16 0.75
C SER A 271 -12.04 2.36 1.87
N CYS A 272 -11.57 2.46 3.12
CA CYS A 272 -12.18 1.76 4.25
C CYS A 272 -13.51 2.42 4.64
N GLN A 273 -14.43 1.64 5.22
CA GLN A 273 -15.71 2.17 5.71
C GLN A 273 -15.52 3.05 6.94
N LEU A 274 -14.64 2.64 7.86
CA LEU A 274 -14.29 3.38 9.06
C LEU A 274 -12.88 3.95 8.90
N GLU A 275 -12.79 5.27 8.80
CA GLU A 275 -11.52 6.00 8.75
C GLU A 275 -11.52 7.09 9.82
N PHE A 276 -10.60 6.97 10.77
CA PHE A 276 -10.58 7.84 11.93
C PHE A 276 -9.18 8.03 12.51
N ASP A 277 -9.05 9.10 13.29
CA ASP A 277 -7.85 9.53 13.97
C ASP A 277 -8.01 9.32 15.49
N CYS A 278 -6.98 8.79 16.15
CA CYS A 278 -6.93 8.67 17.60
C CYS A 278 -5.51 8.93 18.13
N LEU A 279 -5.40 9.17 19.44
CA LEU A 279 -4.10 9.21 20.11
C LEU A 279 -3.62 7.78 20.40
N TYR A 280 -2.30 7.57 20.33
CA TYR A 280 -1.69 6.29 20.71
C TYR A 280 -2.10 5.83 22.13
N SER A 281 -2.33 6.78 23.03
CA SER A 281 -2.65 6.52 24.44
C SER A 281 -4.10 6.09 24.68
N ASP A 282 -4.98 6.30 23.70
CA ASP A 282 -6.39 5.92 23.78
C ASP A 282 -6.66 4.53 23.17
N LEU A 283 -5.64 3.92 22.55
CA LEU A 283 -5.72 2.59 21.96
C LEU A 283 -5.55 1.51 23.03
N PHE A 284 -6.48 0.56 23.05
CA PHE A 284 -6.44 -0.60 23.94
C PHE A 284 -6.18 -1.89 23.15
N SER A 285 -5.07 -2.56 23.46
CA SER A 285 -4.71 -3.86 22.90
C SER A 285 -5.33 -4.98 23.72
N HIS A 286 -6.15 -5.82 23.10
CA HIS A 286 -6.69 -7.02 23.74
C HIS A 286 -5.74 -8.20 23.54
N ALA A 287 -5.45 -8.93 24.62
CA ALA A 287 -4.75 -10.21 24.52
C ALA A 287 -5.62 -11.22 23.74
N PRO A 288 -5.02 -12.12 22.93
CA PRO A 288 -5.76 -13.06 22.09
C PRO A 288 -6.30 -14.25 22.90
N GLU A 289 -7.14 -13.96 23.89
CA GLU A 289 -7.74 -14.90 24.82
C GLU A 289 -9.27 -14.74 24.85
N GLY A 290 -9.98 -15.82 25.17
CA GLY A 290 -11.45 -15.81 25.26
C GLY A 290 -12.11 -15.30 23.98
N GLU A 291 -12.97 -14.27 24.09
CA GLU A 291 -13.68 -13.70 22.93
C GLU A 291 -12.75 -12.99 21.92
N PHE A 292 -11.52 -12.64 22.32
CA PHE A 292 -10.52 -12.01 21.47
C PHE A 292 -9.54 -13.00 20.82
N SER A 293 -9.72 -14.31 21.05
CA SER A 293 -9.02 -15.35 20.26
C SER A 293 -9.75 -15.66 18.94
N LYS A 294 -11.00 -15.19 18.77
CA LYS A 294 -11.79 -15.37 17.55
C LYS A 294 -11.25 -14.48 16.44
N MET A 295 -11.44 -14.90 15.19
CA MET A 295 -11.07 -14.11 14.01
C MET A 295 -12.25 -13.26 13.53
N ALA A 296 -11.95 -12.09 12.98
CA ALA A 296 -12.88 -11.27 12.22
C ALA A 296 -13.23 -11.98 10.91
N PRO A 297 -14.40 -11.67 10.30
CA PRO A 297 -14.82 -12.25 9.03
C PRO A 297 -14.05 -11.63 7.86
N PHE A 298 -12.76 -11.94 7.75
CA PHE A 298 -11.89 -11.44 6.69
C PHE A 298 -12.38 -11.93 5.32
N ARG A 299 -12.35 -11.05 4.32
CA ARG A 299 -12.58 -11.38 2.91
C ARG A 299 -11.28 -11.86 2.29
N ILE A 300 -11.25 -13.11 1.85
CA ILE A 300 -10.09 -13.75 1.23
C ILE A 300 -10.36 -13.84 -0.27
N LEU A 301 -9.64 -13.04 -1.06
CA LEU A 301 -9.67 -13.10 -2.52
C LEU A 301 -8.61 -14.08 -3.01
N SER A 302 -9.04 -15.08 -3.75
CA SER A 302 -8.18 -15.92 -4.59
C SER A 302 -8.34 -15.52 -6.06
N PHE A 303 -7.24 -15.27 -6.77
CA PHE A 303 -7.28 -14.90 -8.18
C PHE A 303 -6.10 -15.47 -8.99
N ASP A 304 -6.32 -15.63 -10.30
CA ASP A 304 -5.44 -16.24 -11.31
C ASP A 304 -5.73 -15.55 -12.64
N ILE A 305 -4.69 -15.39 -13.45
CA ILE A 305 -4.80 -14.76 -14.77
C ILE A 305 -4.42 -15.73 -15.87
N GLU A 306 -5.05 -15.57 -17.03
CA GLU A 306 -4.63 -16.24 -18.25
C GLU A 306 -4.16 -15.20 -19.27
N CYS A 307 -3.04 -15.51 -19.92
CA CYS A 307 -2.41 -14.66 -20.94
C CYS A 307 -2.35 -15.39 -22.29
N ALA A 308 -2.66 -14.70 -23.38
CA ALA A 308 -2.50 -15.25 -24.72
C ALA A 308 -1.07 -15.04 -25.24
N GLY A 309 -0.19 -16.00 -24.96
CA GLY A 309 1.21 -15.96 -25.37
C GLY A 309 1.48 -16.29 -26.84
N ARG A 310 2.58 -15.76 -27.38
CA ARG A 310 3.19 -16.21 -28.65
C ARG A 310 3.69 -17.65 -28.54
N LYS A 311 3.56 -18.42 -29.63
CA LYS A 311 3.98 -19.85 -29.65
C LYS A 311 5.48 -19.98 -29.36
N GLY A 312 5.82 -20.85 -28.41
CA GLY A 312 7.22 -21.15 -28.02
C GLY A 312 7.85 -20.13 -27.06
N HIS A 313 7.15 -19.06 -26.69
CA HIS A 313 7.63 -18.06 -25.73
C HIS A 313 6.83 -18.13 -24.44
N PHE A 314 7.49 -17.85 -23.32
CA PHE A 314 6.79 -17.56 -22.08
C PHE A 314 6.11 -16.18 -22.21
N PRO A 315 4.91 -15.96 -21.64
CA PRO A 315 4.22 -14.68 -21.76
C PRO A 315 5.07 -13.50 -21.25
N GLU A 316 5.12 -12.43 -22.04
CA GLU A 316 5.81 -11.19 -21.71
C GLU A 316 4.80 -10.03 -21.64
N PRO A 317 4.77 -9.23 -20.56
CA PRO A 317 3.81 -8.13 -20.40
C PRO A 317 3.83 -7.09 -21.53
N THR A 318 4.97 -6.94 -22.21
CA THR A 318 5.12 -6.00 -23.33
C THR A 318 4.40 -6.45 -24.60
N HIS A 319 4.13 -7.75 -24.77
CA HIS A 319 3.62 -8.32 -26.01
C HIS A 319 2.29 -9.06 -25.83
N ASP A 320 2.20 -9.88 -24.78
CA ASP A 320 1.19 -10.93 -24.67
C ASP A 320 0.04 -10.45 -23.74
N PRO A 321 -1.21 -10.32 -24.25
CA PRO A 321 -2.31 -9.71 -23.50
C PRO A 321 -2.85 -10.62 -22.40
N VAL A 322 -3.36 -10.00 -21.34
CA VAL A 322 -4.21 -10.67 -20.34
C VAL A 322 -5.60 -10.85 -20.92
N ILE A 323 -6.10 -12.08 -20.91
CA ILE A 323 -7.34 -12.46 -21.58
C ILE A 323 -8.43 -12.90 -20.62
N GLN A 324 -8.07 -13.41 -19.44
CA GLN A 324 -9.04 -13.77 -18.40
C GLN A 324 -8.46 -13.49 -17.01
N VAL A 325 -9.33 -13.10 -16.09
CA VAL A 325 -9.03 -13.00 -14.66
C VAL A 325 -10.16 -13.66 -13.89
N ALA A 326 -9.87 -14.79 -13.24
CA ALA A 326 -10.84 -15.50 -12.41
C ALA A 326 -10.68 -15.09 -10.95
N ASN A 327 -11.80 -14.98 -10.24
CA ASN A 327 -11.85 -14.51 -8.85
C ASN A 327 -12.81 -15.35 -8.02
N LEU A 328 -12.33 -15.82 -6.87
CA LEU A 328 -13.14 -16.40 -5.81
C LEU A 328 -12.94 -15.59 -4.52
N VAL A 329 -14.04 -15.24 -3.85
CA VAL A 329 -13.97 -14.53 -2.56
C VAL A 329 -14.72 -15.33 -1.50
N THR A 330 -14.00 -15.70 -0.45
CA THR A 330 -14.52 -16.45 0.69
C THR A 330 -14.44 -15.59 1.94
N LEU A 331 -15.43 -15.71 2.83
CA LEU A 331 -15.34 -15.13 4.16
C LEU A 331 -14.64 -16.12 5.10
N GLN A 332 -13.75 -15.61 5.94
CA GLN A 332 -13.04 -16.42 6.92
C GLN A 332 -14.04 -17.21 7.80
N GLY A 333 -13.92 -18.54 7.78
CA GLY A 333 -14.78 -19.45 8.51
C GLY A 333 -15.97 -20.00 7.72
N GLU A 334 -16.18 -19.56 6.48
CA GLU A 334 -17.18 -20.14 5.58
C GLU A 334 -16.57 -21.18 4.63
N ASP A 335 -17.31 -22.26 4.37
CA ASP A 335 -16.85 -23.36 3.50
C ASP A 335 -17.02 -23.06 2.01
N GLN A 336 -17.82 -22.05 1.65
CA GLN A 336 -18.14 -21.72 0.27
C GLN A 336 -17.87 -20.24 0.00
N PRO A 337 -17.26 -19.91 -1.15
CA PRO A 337 -17.11 -18.52 -1.56
C PRO A 337 -18.47 -17.89 -1.88
N PHE A 338 -18.67 -16.64 -1.47
CA PHE A 338 -19.86 -15.86 -1.81
C PHE A 338 -19.72 -15.12 -3.16
N VAL A 339 -18.48 -15.01 -3.67
CA VAL A 339 -18.21 -14.51 -5.03
C VAL A 339 -17.51 -15.58 -5.85
N ARG A 340 -18.04 -15.83 -7.04
CA ARG A 340 -17.40 -16.60 -8.10
C ARG A 340 -17.60 -15.86 -9.40
N ASN A 341 -16.54 -15.25 -9.94
CA ASN A 341 -16.63 -14.54 -11.21
C ASN A 341 -15.41 -14.80 -12.10
N VAL A 342 -15.59 -14.51 -13.39
CA VAL A 342 -14.50 -14.48 -14.35
C VAL A 342 -14.71 -13.29 -15.28
N MET A 343 -13.65 -12.48 -15.40
CA MET A 343 -13.59 -11.35 -16.33
C MET A 343 -12.86 -11.81 -17.59
N THR A 344 -13.45 -11.64 -18.77
CA THR A 344 -12.92 -12.16 -20.03
C THR A 344 -12.76 -11.07 -21.07
N LEU A 345 -11.67 -11.11 -21.83
CA LEU A 345 -11.54 -10.40 -23.08
C LEU A 345 -12.34 -11.14 -24.17
N LYS A 346 -13.24 -10.42 -24.85
CA LYS A 346 -14.27 -10.91 -25.76
C LYS A 346 -15.36 -11.72 -25.05
N SER A 347 -16.41 -12.03 -25.81
CA SER A 347 -17.59 -12.77 -25.34
C SER A 347 -17.27 -14.17 -24.82
N CYS A 348 -17.88 -14.57 -23.70
CA CYS A 348 -17.72 -15.90 -23.11
C CYS A 348 -19.11 -16.52 -22.87
N SER A 349 -19.28 -17.81 -23.21
CA SER A 349 -20.54 -18.51 -22.93
C SER A 349 -20.80 -18.59 -21.41
N PRO A 350 -22.06 -18.55 -20.95
CA PRO A 350 -22.38 -18.60 -19.52
C PRO A 350 -21.84 -19.85 -18.81
N ILE A 351 -21.44 -19.69 -17.54
CA ILE A 351 -21.00 -20.77 -16.66
C ILE A 351 -21.95 -20.84 -15.46
N VAL A 352 -22.48 -22.03 -15.18
CA VAL A 352 -23.45 -22.22 -14.08
C VAL A 352 -22.80 -21.87 -12.74
N GLY A 353 -23.46 -21.01 -11.97
CA GLY A 353 -22.99 -20.59 -10.64
C GLY A 353 -21.80 -19.62 -10.65
N VAL A 354 -21.48 -19.03 -11.80
CA VAL A 354 -20.38 -18.08 -11.96
C VAL A 354 -20.88 -16.83 -12.69
N ASP A 355 -20.51 -15.66 -12.16
CA ASP A 355 -20.77 -14.38 -12.79
C ASP A 355 -19.72 -14.13 -13.90
N VAL A 356 -20.11 -14.31 -15.17
CA VAL A 356 -19.22 -14.12 -16.33
C VAL A 356 -19.34 -12.68 -16.82
N MET A 357 -18.23 -11.93 -16.81
CA MET A 357 -18.14 -10.54 -17.26
C MET A 357 -17.24 -10.46 -18.49
N SER A 358 -17.81 -10.15 -19.65
CA SER A 358 -17.05 -10.05 -20.91
C SER A 358 -16.87 -8.59 -21.31
N PHE A 359 -15.67 -8.26 -21.78
CA PHE A 359 -15.26 -6.91 -22.16
C PHE A 359 -14.64 -6.92 -23.56
N ASP A 360 -14.72 -5.80 -24.28
CA ASP A 360 -14.27 -5.72 -25.67
C ASP A 360 -12.78 -5.37 -25.77
N SER A 361 -12.27 -4.64 -24.78
CA SER A 361 -10.86 -4.23 -24.72
C SER A 361 -10.13 -4.76 -23.48
N GLU A 362 -8.80 -4.95 -23.61
CA GLU A 362 -7.96 -5.30 -22.47
C GLU A 362 -8.01 -4.22 -21.39
N ARG A 363 -8.08 -2.93 -21.78
CA ARG A 363 -8.21 -1.82 -20.82
C ARG A 363 -9.44 -1.97 -19.93
N GLU A 364 -10.59 -2.35 -20.49
CA GLU A 364 -11.80 -2.60 -19.71
C GLU A 364 -11.63 -3.74 -18.72
N VAL A 365 -10.99 -4.86 -19.10
CA VAL A 365 -10.70 -5.98 -18.18
C VAL A 365 -9.91 -5.50 -16.97
N PHE A 366 -8.85 -4.72 -17.21
CA PHE A 366 -8.00 -4.17 -16.15
C PHE A 366 -8.77 -3.23 -15.22
N LEU A 367 -9.53 -2.28 -15.78
CA LEU A 367 -10.30 -1.33 -14.97
C LEU A 367 -11.43 -2.00 -14.21
N ALA A 368 -12.11 -2.98 -14.82
CA ALA A 368 -13.14 -3.77 -14.17
C ALA A 368 -12.58 -4.58 -13.00
N TRP A 369 -11.39 -5.19 -13.16
CA TRP A 369 -10.76 -5.92 -12.06
C TRP A 369 -10.30 -5.00 -10.92
N ARG A 370 -9.74 -3.83 -11.24
CA ARG A 370 -9.43 -2.81 -10.24
C ARG A 370 -10.68 -2.41 -9.45
N ASP A 371 -11.77 -2.11 -10.14
CA ASP A 371 -13.02 -1.69 -9.49
C ASP A 371 -13.63 -2.83 -8.68
N PHE A 372 -13.54 -4.07 -9.16
CA PHE A 372 -13.90 -5.25 -8.37
C PHE A 372 -13.13 -5.35 -7.05
N ILE A 373 -11.80 -5.21 -7.05
CA ILE A 373 -11.01 -5.21 -5.81
C ILE A 373 -11.44 -4.08 -4.87
N ARG A 374 -11.74 -2.91 -5.41
CA ARG A 374 -12.14 -1.74 -4.61
C ARG A 374 -13.52 -1.93 -3.97
N GLU A 375 -14.49 -2.45 -4.71
CA GLU A 375 -15.87 -2.66 -4.23
C GLU A 375 -15.98 -3.86 -3.29
N VAL A 376 -15.32 -4.98 -3.63
CA VAL A 376 -15.29 -6.16 -2.75
C VAL A 376 -14.43 -5.92 -1.51
N ASP A 377 -13.40 -5.08 -1.63
CA ASP A 377 -12.48 -4.73 -0.55
C ASP A 377 -11.90 -5.95 0.20
N PRO A 378 -11.16 -6.86 -0.48
CA PRO A 378 -10.58 -8.04 0.16
C PRO A 378 -9.50 -7.68 1.18
N ASP A 379 -9.44 -8.42 2.28
CA ASP A 379 -8.45 -8.25 3.35
C ASP A 379 -7.16 -9.00 3.07
N ILE A 380 -7.31 -10.21 2.53
CA ILE A 380 -6.21 -11.12 2.21
C ILE A 380 -6.34 -11.51 0.74
N ILE A 381 -5.22 -11.42 0.01
CA ILE A 381 -5.12 -11.83 -1.38
C ILE A 381 -4.22 -13.06 -1.45
N ILE A 382 -4.78 -14.15 -1.95
CA ILE A 382 -4.12 -15.45 -2.10
C ILE A 382 -4.10 -15.89 -3.56
N GLY A 383 -3.28 -16.89 -3.83
CA GLY A 383 -3.14 -17.53 -5.13
C GLY A 383 -1.83 -18.30 -5.15
N TYR A 384 -1.42 -18.77 -6.32
CA TYR A 384 -0.21 -19.58 -6.45
C TYR A 384 0.76 -18.91 -7.42
N ASN A 385 1.86 -18.39 -6.89
CA ASN A 385 2.85 -17.60 -7.61
C ASN A 385 2.43 -16.16 -7.93
N ILE A 386 1.39 -15.64 -7.26
CA ILE A 386 0.84 -14.29 -7.50
C ILE A 386 1.84 -13.16 -7.29
N CYS A 387 2.79 -13.30 -6.35
CA CYS A 387 3.74 -12.23 -6.06
C CYS A 387 4.88 -12.17 -7.09
N LYS A 388 5.15 -13.27 -7.81
CA LYS A 388 6.25 -13.34 -8.80
C LYS A 388 5.76 -13.27 -10.23
N PHE A 389 4.53 -13.70 -10.51
CA PHE A 389 3.95 -13.70 -11.84
C PHE A 389 2.76 -12.74 -11.93
N ASP A 390 1.61 -13.09 -11.37
CA ASP A 390 0.33 -12.42 -11.67
C ASP A 390 0.33 -10.91 -11.38
N LEU A 391 0.66 -10.50 -10.14
CA LEU A 391 0.66 -9.09 -9.77
C LEU A 391 1.71 -8.28 -10.55
N PRO A 392 3.00 -8.69 -10.63
CA PRO A 392 3.96 -8.01 -11.49
C PRO A 392 3.52 -7.93 -12.96
N TYR A 393 2.99 -9.01 -13.51
CA TYR A 393 2.55 -9.08 -14.91
C TYR A 393 1.45 -8.07 -15.18
N LEU A 394 0.43 -8.01 -14.33
CA LEU A 394 -0.67 -7.04 -14.41
C LEU A 394 -0.14 -5.59 -14.33
N ILE A 395 0.73 -5.29 -13.37
CA ILE A 395 1.25 -3.91 -13.22
C ILE A 395 2.10 -3.49 -14.43
N GLU A 396 2.99 -4.36 -14.92
CA GLU A 396 3.85 -4.10 -16.08
C GLU A 396 3.04 -4.03 -17.38
N ARG A 397 2.00 -4.86 -17.54
CA ARG A 397 1.10 -4.84 -18.71
C ARG A 397 0.28 -3.56 -18.74
N ALA A 398 -0.31 -3.15 -17.62
CA ALA A 398 -1.05 -1.91 -17.52
C ALA A 398 -0.17 -0.69 -17.82
N GLN A 399 1.10 -0.71 -17.41
CA GLN A 399 2.07 0.33 -17.76
C GLN A 399 2.36 0.35 -19.27
N THR A 400 2.53 -0.82 -19.89
CA THR A 400 2.76 -0.96 -21.34
C THR A 400 1.59 -0.41 -22.15
N LEU A 401 0.36 -0.67 -21.69
CA LEU A 401 -0.87 -0.19 -22.33
C LEU A 401 -1.22 1.27 -22.02
N GLY A 402 -0.46 1.92 -21.13
CA GLY A 402 -0.73 3.30 -20.72
C GLY A 402 -2.03 3.46 -19.92
N ILE A 403 -2.29 2.55 -18.96
CA ILE A 403 -3.46 2.57 -18.07
C ILE A 403 -3.03 3.06 -16.66
N PRO A 404 -2.81 4.38 -16.46
CA PRO A 404 -2.28 4.93 -15.21
C PRO A 404 -3.22 4.78 -14.01
N GLU A 405 -4.50 4.46 -14.24
CA GLU A 405 -5.54 4.32 -13.23
C GLU A 405 -5.63 2.90 -12.68
N PHE A 406 -5.01 1.90 -13.33
CA PHE A 406 -5.01 0.51 -12.89
C PHE A 406 -4.22 0.25 -11.59
N PRO A 407 -2.98 0.74 -11.41
CA PRO A 407 -2.12 0.32 -10.29
C PRO A 407 -2.55 0.93 -8.93
N ILE A 408 -3.82 1.25 -8.74
CA ILE A 408 -4.41 1.75 -7.48
C ILE A 408 -5.25 0.60 -6.88
N LEU A 409 -4.55 -0.40 -6.35
CA LEU A 409 -5.16 -1.66 -5.86
C LEU A 409 -5.18 -1.78 -4.32
N GLY A 410 -4.38 -0.96 -3.62
CA GLY A 410 -4.40 -0.88 -2.15
C GLY A 410 -5.64 -0.16 -1.60
N ARG A 411 -5.72 -0.03 -0.28
CA ARG A 411 -6.78 0.71 0.42
C ARG A 411 -6.52 2.21 0.50
N ILE A 412 -5.31 2.67 0.23
CA ILE A 412 -4.98 4.10 0.25
C ILE A 412 -5.29 4.73 -1.10
N ARG A 413 -6.13 5.77 -1.08
CA ARG A 413 -6.53 6.52 -2.27
C ARG A 413 -5.32 7.19 -2.89
N ASN A 414 -5.26 7.16 -4.22
CA ASN A 414 -4.18 7.76 -5.02
C ASN A 414 -2.78 7.18 -4.76
N SER A 415 -2.65 6.09 -3.98
CA SER A 415 -1.39 5.38 -3.86
C SER A 415 -1.26 4.37 -5.00
N ARG A 416 -0.14 4.45 -5.73
CA ARG A 416 0.16 3.55 -6.84
C ARG A 416 1.07 2.43 -6.36
N VAL A 417 0.63 1.20 -6.62
CA VAL A 417 1.42 -0.02 -6.47
C VAL A 417 2.64 0.07 -7.39
N ARG A 418 3.79 -0.32 -6.85
CA ARG A 418 5.06 -0.40 -7.59
C ARG A 418 5.67 -1.76 -7.39
N VAL A 419 6.21 -2.31 -8.47
CA VAL A 419 7.03 -3.52 -8.43
C VAL A 419 8.46 -3.11 -8.10
N LYS A 420 9.06 -3.72 -7.09
CA LYS A 420 10.47 -3.54 -6.74
C LYS A 420 11.19 -4.87 -6.81
N ASP A 421 12.33 -4.90 -7.48
CA ASP A 421 13.19 -6.07 -7.45
C ASP A 421 13.88 -6.17 -6.08
N THR A 422 13.86 -7.36 -5.50
CA THR A 422 14.44 -7.67 -4.20
C THR A 422 15.22 -8.98 -4.25
N MET A 423 16.21 -9.13 -3.38
CA MET A 423 16.94 -10.38 -3.20
C MET A 423 16.79 -10.85 -1.76
N PHE A 424 16.30 -12.07 -1.58
CA PHE A 424 16.31 -12.75 -0.30
C PHE A 424 17.45 -13.75 -0.26
N SER A 425 18.26 -13.73 0.79
CA SER A 425 19.35 -14.68 0.98
C SER A 425 19.38 -15.20 2.41
N SER A 426 19.37 -16.53 2.57
CA SER A 426 19.59 -17.19 3.85
C SER A 426 20.27 -18.54 3.66
N ARG A 427 20.93 -19.06 4.70
CA ARG A 427 21.57 -20.39 4.64
C ARG A 427 20.56 -21.53 4.45
N GLN A 428 19.35 -21.39 4.99
CA GLN A 428 18.32 -22.43 4.95
C GLN A 428 17.50 -22.41 3.66
N TYR A 429 17.26 -21.24 3.09
CA TYR A 429 16.38 -21.07 1.91
C TYR A 429 17.13 -20.64 0.63
N GLY A 430 18.47 -20.53 0.69
CA GLY A 430 19.31 -20.11 -0.43
C GLY A 430 19.16 -18.63 -0.78
N THR A 431 19.70 -18.25 -1.93
CA THR A 431 19.52 -16.91 -2.52
C THR A 431 18.45 -16.99 -3.60
N ARG A 432 17.46 -16.10 -3.53
CA ARG A 432 16.33 -16.04 -4.45
C ARG A 432 16.07 -14.59 -4.82
N GLU A 433 15.99 -14.33 -6.13
CA GLU A 433 15.40 -13.10 -6.64
C GLU A 433 13.88 -13.15 -6.41
N SER A 434 13.34 -12.04 -5.94
CA SER A 434 11.91 -11.88 -5.69
C SER A 434 11.48 -10.50 -6.14
N LYS A 435 10.23 -10.38 -6.57
CA LYS A 435 9.57 -9.11 -6.76
C LYS A 435 8.79 -8.80 -5.49
N ASP A 436 8.88 -7.55 -5.04
CA ASP A 436 8.08 -7.01 -3.94
C ASP A 436 7.02 -6.09 -4.53
N VAL A 437 5.76 -6.43 -4.28
CA VAL A 437 4.58 -5.68 -4.69
C VAL A 437 3.82 -5.38 -3.41
N THR A 438 3.75 -4.13 -2.99
CA THR A 438 3.03 -3.76 -1.76
C THR A 438 1.63 -3.27 -2.10
N LEU A 439 0.62 -3.89 -1.48
CA LEU A 439 -0.78 -3.51 -1.58
C LEU A 439 -1.23 -2.94 -0.22
N GLU A 440 -0.99 -1.65 0.02
CA GLU A 440 -1.21 -1.03 1.34
C GLU A 440 -2.62 -1.33 1.90
N GLY A 441 -2.68 -1.90 3.09
CA GLY A 441 -3.90 -2.29 3.80
C GLY A 441 -4.45 -3.67 3.43
N ARG A 442 -3.77 -4.43 2.58
CA ARG A 442 -4.15 -5.79 2.15
C ARG A 442 -2.97 -6.74 2.30
N VAL A 443 -3.21 -7.85 2.98
CA VAL A 443 -2.17 -8.89 3.18
C VAL A 443 -2.10 -9.79 1.96
N GLN A 444 -0.89 -10.07 1.48
CA GLN A 444 -0.65 -11.05 0.43
C GLN A 444 -0.16 -12.36 1.04
N PHE A 445 -0.80 -13.48 0.67
CA PHE A 445 -0.42 -14.81 1.09
C PHE A 445 -0.30 -15.73 -0.13
N ASP A 446 0.90 -15.80 -0.70
CA ASP A 446 1.22 -16.61 -1.87
C ASP A 446 1.47 -18.06 -1.45
N LEU A 447 0.60 -18.96 -1.91
CA LEU A 447 0.66 -20.38 -1.57
C LEU A 447 1.93 -21.06 -2.07
N LEU A 448 2.52 -20.63 -3.20
CA LEU A 448 3.78 -21.20 -3.66
C LEU A 448 4.89 -20.93 -2.64
N GLN A 449 4.92 -19.73 -2.06
CA GLN A 449 5.90 -19.37 -1.04
C GLN A 449 5.67 -20.13 0.26
N ALA A 450 4.41 -20.27 0.69
CA ALA A 450 4.05 -21.08 1.85
C ALA A 450 4.48 -22.55 1.66
N MET A 451 4.16 -23.15 0.51
CA MET A 451 4.53 -24.53 0.20
C MET A 451 6.05 -24.74 0.20
N GLN A 452 6.81 -23.81 -0.39
CA GLN A 452 8.28 -23.87 -0.42
C GLN A 452 8.95 -23.64 0.94
N ARG A 453 8.28 -22.93 1.84
CA ARG A 453 8.77 -22.67 3.20
C ARG A 453 8.50 -23.86 4.11
N ASP A 454 7.28 -24.41 4.06
CA ASP A 454 6.76 -25.31 5.08
C ASP A 454 6.87 -26.80 4.67
N TYR A 455 7.00 -27.11 3.38
CA TYR A 455 7.11 -28.48 2.88
C TYR A 455 8.38 -28.72 2.05
N LYS A 456 8.82 -29.98 1.99
CA LYS A 456 9.94 -30.44 1.15
C LYS A 456 9.43 -31.40 0.09
N LEU A 457 8.98 -30.86 -1.04
CA LEU A 457 8.41 -31.62 -2.15
C LEU A 457 9.42 -31.81 -3.28
N SER A 458 9.24 -32.85 -4.09
CA SER A 458 10.04 -33.08 -5.30
C SER A 458 9.74 -32.08 -6.42
N SER A 459 8.52 -31.55 -6.44
CA SER A 459 8.04 -30.52 -7.38
C SER A 459 7.07 -29.58 -6.66
N TYR A 460 7.21 -28.29 -6.92
CA TYR A 460 6.31 -27.23 -6.45
C TYR A 460 5.48 -26.68 -7.61
N SER A 461 5.25 -27.45 -8.67
CA SER A 461 4.20 -27.07 -9.62
C SER A 461 2.84 -27.25 -8.98
N LEU A 462 1.88 -26.38 -9.30
CA LEU A 462 0.55 -26.46 -8.72
C LEU A 462 -0.08 -27.85 -8.93
N ASN A 463 0.06 -28.42 -10.14
CA ASN A 463 -0.44 -29.77 -10.41
C ASN A 463 0.16 -30.84 -9.48
N SER A 464 1.46 -30.73 -9.15
CA SER A 464 2.12 -31.68 -8.24
C SER A 464 1.65 -31.51 -6.80
N VAL A 465 1.48 -30.26 -6.35
CA VAL A 465 1.01 -29.92 -5.01
C VAL A 465 -0.45 -30.34 -4.83
N SER A 466 -1.33 -30.00 -5.77
CA SER A 466 -2.73 -30.43 -5.78
C SER A 466 -2.85 -31.95 -5.77
N ALA A 467 -2.07 -32.66 -6.59
CA ALA A 467 -2.09 -34.12 -6.61
C ALA A 467 -1.62 -34.73 -5.28
N HIS A 468 -0.63 -34.11 -4.62
CA HIS A 468 -0.09 -34.58 -3.36
C HIS A 468 -1.06 -34.41 -2.18
N PHE A 469 -1.68 -33.23 -2.05
CA PHE A 469 -2.51 -32.90 -0.88
C PHE A 469 -4.00 -33.17 -1.09
N LEU A 470 -4.52 -32.99 -2.30
CA LEU A 470 -5.95 -33.09 -2.60
C LEU A 470 -6.31 -34.36 -3.38
N GLY A 471 -5.32 -35.10 -3.90
CA GLY A 471 -5.55 -36.27 -4.75
C GLY A 471 -6.16 -35.94 -6.11
N GLU A 472 -6.20 -34.66 -6.46
CA GLU A 472 -6.76 -34.16 -7.71
C GLU A 472 -5.66 -33.59 -8.60
N GLN A 473 -5.82 -33.77 -9.92
CA GLN A 473 -4.93 -33.20 -10.92
C GLN A 473 -5.62 -32.06 -11.66
N LYS A 474 -4.83 -31.05 -12.03
CA LYS A 474 -5.29 -29.95 -12.89
C LYS A 474 -5.66 -30.53 -14.26
N GLU A 475 -6.78 -30.09 -14.83
CA GLU A 475 -7.07 -30.36 -16.23
C GLU A 475 -6.01 -29.65 -17.08
N ASP A 476 -5.27 -30.37 -17.92
CA ASP A 476 -4.09 -29.83 -18.60
C ASP A 476 -4.50 -29.05 -19.86
N VAL A 477 -4.68 -27.73 -19.73
CA VAL A 477 -4.70 -26.83 -20.87
C VAL A 477 -3.27 -26.36 -21.11
N HIS A 478 -2.61 -27.00 -22.07
CA HIS A 478 -1.23 -26.67 -22.41
C HIS A 478 -1.13 -25.21 -22.89
N HIS A 479 -0.13 -24.47 -22.44
CA HIS A 479 0.02 -23.04 -22.74
C HIS A 479 0.00 -22.70 -24.24
N SER A 480 0.40 -23.65 -25.10
CA SER A 480 0.43 -23.48 -26.54
C SER A 480 -0.95 -23.38 -27.21
N ILE A 481 -2.00 -23.91 -26.55
CA ILE A 481 -3.37 -23.91 -27.10
C ILE A 481 -4.24 -22.78 -26.53
N ILE A 482 -3.76 -22.05 -25.51
CA ILE A 482 -4.51 -20.94 -24.89
C ILE A 482 -4.87 -19.88 -25.93
N SER A 483 -3.89 -19.45 -26.73
CA SER A 483 -4.10 -18.46 -27.78
C SER A 483 -5.06 -18.96 -28.88
N ASP A 484 -5.01 -20.26 -29.22
CA ASP A 484 -5.91 -20.86 -30.21
C ASP A 484 -7.36 -20.91 -29.67
N LEU A 485 -7.54 -21.25 -28.38
CA LEU A 485 -8.85 -21.25 -27.71
C LEU A 485 -9.43 -19.83 -27.56
N GLN A 486 -8.60 -18.84 -27.24
CA GLN A 486 -9.02 -17.45 -27.12
C GLN A 486 -9.52 -16.88 -28.45
N ASN A 487 -8.85 -17.25 -29.55
CA ASN A 487 -9.19 -16.81 -30.91
C ASN A 487 -10.35 -17.58 -31.55
N GLY A 488 -10.87 -18.61 -30.88
CA GLY A 488 -12.08 -19.31 -31.31
C GLY A 488 -13.37 -18.54 -31.00
N ASN A 489 -14.35 -19.22 -30.45
CA ASN A 489 -15.69 -18.69 -30.17
C ASN A 489 -15.95 -18.53 -28.67
N ALA A 490 -17.17 -18.14 -28.31
CA ALA A 490 -17.56 -17.96 -26.91
C ALA A 490 -17.44 -19.24 -26.07
N GLU A 491 -17.61 -20.42 -26.70
CA GLU A 491 -17.52 -21.72 -26.02
C GLU A 491 -16.08 -22.15 -25.76
N THR A 492 -15.16 -21.87 -26.69
CA THR A 492 -13.74 -22.14 -26.47
C THR A 492 -13.17 -21.24 -25.37
N ARG A 493 -13.64 -19.98 -25.30
CA ARG A 493 -13.32 -19.06 -24.19
C ARG A 493 -13.97 -19.48 -22.86
N ARG A 494 -15.17 -20.05 -22.90
CA ARG A 494 -15.79 -20.68 -21.72
C ARG A 494 -14.97 -21.84 -21.20
N ARG A 495 -14.41 -22.69 -22.07
CA ARG A 495 -13.50 -23.76 -21.65
C ARG A 495 -12.27 -23.23 -20.92
N LEU A 496 -11.65 -22.15 -21.44
CA LEU A 496 -10.55 -21.46 -20.75
C LEU A 496 -10.99 -20.92 -19.39
N ALA A 497 -12.16 -20.30 -19.32
CA ALA A 497 -12.67 -19.71 -18.09
C ALA A 497 -12.95 -20.77 -17.02
N VAL A 498 -13.52 -21.93 -17.40
CA VAL A 498 -13.70 -23.07 -16.48
C VAL A 498 -12.35 -23.60 -15.98
N TYR A 499 -11.35 -23.68 -16.86
CA TYR A 499 -9.99 -24.08 -16.48
C TYR A 499 -9.39 -23.11 -15.46
N CYS A 500 -9.43 -21.80 -15.73
CA CYS A 500 -8.95 -20.74 -14.83
C CYS A 500 -9.68 -20.79 -13.47
N LEU A 501 -11.01 -20.95 -13.48
CA LEU A 501 -11.83 -21.10 -12.26
C LEU A 501 -11.48 -22.34 -11.43
N LYS A 502 -11.14 -23.46 -12.07
CA LYS A 502 -10.81 -24.72 -11.37
C LYS A 502 -9.48 -24.64 -10.63
N VAL A 503 -8.54 -23.82 -11.11
CA VAL A 503 -7.27 -23.55 -10.44
C VAL A 503 -7.51 -23.03 -9.01
N HIS A 504 -8.56 -22.23 -8.82
CA HIS A 504 -8.93 -21.64 -7.53
C HIS A 504 -9.53 -22.58 -6.51
N GLY A 505 -10.27 -23.59 -6.96
CA GLY A 505 -10.86 -24.57 -6.05
C GLY A 505 -9.77 -25.18 -5.16
N PHE A 506 -8.59 -25.44 -5.73
CA PHE A 506 -7.47 -25.99 -4.98
C PHE A 506 -6.91 -25.04 -3.91
N PHE A 507 -6.90 -23.72 -4.15
CA PHE A 507 -6.28 -22.75 -3.24
C PHE A 507 -7.04 -22.54 -1.93
N ILE A 508 -8.34 -22.82 -1.91
CA ILE A 508 -9.16 -22.71 -0.70
C ILE A 508 -8.94 -23.94 0.21
N TYR A 509 -8.61 -25.10 -0.39
CA TYR A 509 -8.46 -26.37 0.34
C TYR A 509 -7.00 -26.78 0.59
N LEU A 510 -6.03 -26.16 -0.09
CA LEU A 510 -4.58 -26.28 0.15
C LEU A 510 -4.13 -25.29 1.22
#